data_AF-A0A7S0GJ56-F1
#
_entry.id   AF-A0A7S0GJ56-F1
#
_cell.length_a   1.000
_cell.length_b   1.000
_cell.length_c   1.000
_cell.angle_alpha   90.00
_cell.angle_beta   90.00
_cell.angle_gamma   90.00
#
_symmetry.space_group_name_H-M   'P 1'
#
loop_
_entity.id
_entity.type
_entity.pdbx_description
1 polymer ?
#
loop_
_entity_poly.entity_id
_entity_poly.type
_entity_poly.pdbx_seq_one_letter_code
_entity_poly.pdbx_strand_id
1 'polypeptide(L)'
;TKIVTTNFEAGKIGGIRSVKSYAQQMMAALFCLCPSGDSPTARRLYDSIVAGCLPIVISDTIIQHVPFPETIDYESFWFRIKKKEWIRNPGAELDRVLATPVEEIARRQNQMASY
;
A
#
# COMPACT_ATOMS: atom_id res chain seq x y z
N THR A 1 -6.61 -0.68 7.98
CA THR A 1 -6.96 -0.52 6.57
C THR A 1 -6.19 -1.54 5.76
N LYS A 2 -6.88 -2.40 5.02
CA LYS A 2 -6.32 -3.48 4.20
C LYS A 2 -7.08 -3.49 2.88
N ILE A 3 -6.38 -3.56 1.75
CA ILE A 3 -7.01 -3.86 0.46
C ILE A 3 -6.42 -5.19 -0.01
N VAL A 4 -7.23 -6.24 0.05
CA VAL A 4 -6.87 -7.57 -0.45
C VAL A 4 -7.47 -7.67 -1.84
N THR A 5 -6.64 -7.60 -2.87
CA THR A 5 -7.05 -7.94 -4.24
C THR A 5 -6.75 -9.41 -4.49
N THR A 6 -7.61 -10.29 -3.96
CA THR A 6 -7.72 -11.66 -4.49
C THR A 6 -8.67 -11.61 -5.67
N ASN A 7 -8.18 -11.34 -6.88
CA ASN A 7 -8.94 -11.67 -8.08
C ASN A 7 -8.72 -13.16 -8.39
N PHE A 8 -9.36 -14.02 -7.60
CA PHE A 8 -9.79 -15.34 -8.05
C PHE A 8 -11.02 -15.75 -7.23
N GLU A 9 -12.16 -15.78 -7.94
CA GLU A 9 -13.52 -16.19 -7.55
C GLU A 9 -14.29 -15.34 -6.53
N ALA A 10 -15.29 -14.63 -7.08
CA ALA A 10 -16.50 -14.25 -6.38
C ALA A 10 -17.23 -15.50 -5.87
N GLY A 11 -17.05 -15.86 -4.60
CA GLY A 11 -17.73 -17.00 -4.00
C GLY A 11 -17.70 -17.02 -2.46
N LYS A 12 -18.89 -16.96 -1.86
CA LYS A 12 -19.23 -17.18 -0.43
C LYS A 12 -19.10 -16.01 0.54
N ILE A 13 -20.19 -15.24 0.57
CA ILE A 13 -20.86 -14.81 1.81
C ILE A 13 -21.01 -15.98 2.80
N GLY A 14 -20.31 -15.91 3.94
CA GLY A 14 -20.59 -16.74 5.12
C GLY A 14 -19.36 -17.36 5.80
N GLY A 15 -19.21 -17.08 7.10
CA GLY A 15 -18.56 -18.01 8.06
C GLY A 15 -17.13 -17.68 8.50
N ILE A 16 -17.00 -17.31 9.78
CA ILE A 16 -15.85 -17.49 10.68
C ILE A 16 -14.48 -17.08 10.12
N ARG A 17 -14.03 -15.86 10.45
CA ARG A 17 -12.63 -15.45 10.29
C ARG A 17 -11.76 -16.24 11.28
N SER A 18 -11.02 -17.23 10.79
CA SER A 18 -9.80 -17.71 11.46
C SER A 18 -8.96 -16.48 11.82
N VAL A 19 -8.61 -16.33 13.11
CA VAL A 19 -7.80 -15.21 13.60
C VAL A 19 -6.36 -15.42 13.12
N LYS A 20 -6.08 -15.08 11.86
CA LYS A 20 -4.69 -14.94 11.38
C LYS A 20 -4.08 -13.74 12.08
N SER A 21 -2.84 -13.87 12.54
CA SER A 21 -2.10 -12.76 13.12
C SER A 21 -2.04 -11.58 12.14
N TYR A 22 -1.94 -10.36 12.68
CA TYR A 22 -1.84 -9.15 11.87
C TYR A 22 -0.72 -9.24 10.81
N ALA A 23 0.44 -9.77 11.20
CA ALA A 23 1.57 -10.00 10.31
C ALA A 23 1.24 -10.94 9.13
N GLN A 24 0.59 -12.07 9.39
CA GLN A 24 0.15 -13.00 8.34
C GLN A 24 -0.84 -12.36 7.36
N GLN A 25 -1.67 -11.44 7.85
CA GLN A 25 -2.60 -10.74 6.99
C GLN A 25 -1.89 -9.71 6.10
N MET A 26 -0.87 -9.03 6.61
CA MET A 26 -0.08 -8.06 5.84
C MET A 26 0.75 -8.74 4.75
N MET A 27 1.41 -9.86 5.06
CA MET A 27 2.19 -10.62 4.06
C MET A 27 1.34 -11.16 2.90
N ALA A 28 0.04 -11.32 3.11
CA ALA A 28 -0.89 -11.76 2.08
C ALA A 28 -1.59 -10.60 1.32
N ALA A 29 -1.29 -9.35 1.66
CA ALA A 29 -1.89 -8.18 1.00
C ALA A 29 -0.97 -7.66 -0.11
N LEU A 30 -1.55 -7.35 -1.28
CA LEU A 30 -0.81 -6.71 -2.36
C LEU A 30 -0.60 -5.20 -2.10
N PHE A 31 -1.58 -4.56 -1.45
CA PHE A 31 -1.56 -3.12 -1.17
C PHE A 31 -1.87 -2.79 0.29
N CYS A 32 -1.17 -1.80 0.83
CA CYS A 32 -1.30 -1.35 2.22
C CYS A 32 -1.53 0.17 2.26
N LEU A 33 -2.74 0.57 2.70
CA LEU A 33 -3.05 2.00 2.85
C LEU A 33 -2.29 2.62 4.03
N CYS A 34 -1.48 3.63 3.73
CA CYS A 34 -0.58 4.32 4.63
C CYS A 34 -0.92 5.82 4.66
N PRO A 35 -2.04 6.23 5.29
CA PRO A 35 -2.30 7.65 5.52
C PRO A 35 -1.23 8.23 6.46
N SER A 36 -0.75 9.44 6.17
CA SER A 36 0.09 10.17 7.12
C SER A 36 -0.65 10.39 8.44
N GLY A 37 0.04 10.15 9.57
CA GLY A 37 -0.46 10.42 10.92
C GLY A 37 0.17 11.69 11.49
N ASP A 38 0.44 11.70 12.80
CA ASP A 38 1.12 12.81 13.49
C ASP A 38 2.55 13.03 12.96
N SER A 39 3.20 11.95 12.51
CA SER A 39 4.36 12.02 11.62
C SER A 39 3.95 11.73 10.17
N PRO A 40 4.48 12.48 9.19
CA PRO A 40 4.29 12.19 7.76
C PRO A 40 4.72 10.76 7.38
N THR A 41 5.78 10.24 8.02
CA THR A 41 6.20 8.84 7.95
C THR A 41 5.58 8.02 9.08
N ALA A 42 4.35 7.59 8.86
CA ALA A 42 3.67 6.72 9.81
C ALA A 42 4.34 5.33 9.86
N ARG A 43 4.31 4.69 11.04
CA ARG A 43 4.77 3.30 11.27
C ARG A 43 4.25 2.32 10.21
N ARG A 44 3.02 2.54 9.73
CA ARG A 44 2.33 1.73 8.71
C ARG A 44 3.10 1.65 7.38
N LEU A 45 3.81 2.71 6.98
CA LEU A 45 4.63 2.71 5.77
C LEU A 45 5.73 1.65 5.86
N TYR A 46 6.50 1.66 6.94
CA TYR A 46 7.61 0.72 7.10
C TYR A 46 7.13 -0.71 7.32
N ASP A 47 6.06 -0.91 8.10
CA ASP A 47 5.48 -2.24 8.28
C ASP A 47 4.98 -2.80 6.93
N SER A 48 4.47 -1.97 6.02
CA SER A 48 4.06 -2.42 4.68
C SER A 48 5.23 -2.83 3.81
N ILE A 49 6.34 -2.09 3.84
CA ILE A 49 7.57 -2.40 3.10
C ILE A 49 8.14 -3.73 3.58
N VAL A 50 8.30 -3.90 4.89
CA VAL A 50 8.81 -5.14 5.51
C VAL A 50 7.91 -6.33 5.20
N ALA A 51 6.60 -6.12 5.07
CA ALA A 51 5.65 -7.17 4.73
C ALA A 51 5.58 -7.49 3.22
N GLY A 52 6.32 -6.80 2.35
CA GLY A 52 6.23 -6.98 0.89
C GLY A 52 4.95 -6.43 0.25
N CYS A 53 4.23 -5.60 1.00
CA CYS A 53 2.93 -5.03 0.63
C CYS A 53 3.13 -3.63 0.05
N LEU A 54 2.71 -3.38 -1.20
CA LEU A 54 2.95 -2.10 -1.85
C LEU A 54 2.25 -0.96 -1.10
N PRO A 55 2.98 0.10 -0.66
CA PRO A 55 2.37 1.17 0.11
C PRO A 55 1.49 2.06 -0.77
N ILE A 56 0.26 2.34 -0.33
CA ILE A 56 -0.58 3.42 -0.86
C ILE A 56 -0.52 4.58 0.12
N VAL A 57 0.30 5.58 -0.18
CA VAL A 57 0.58 6.70 0.70
C VAL A 57 -0.35 7.87 0.41
N ILE A 58 -1.05 8.35 1.44
CA ILE A 58 -1.88 9.55 1.33
C ILE A 58 -1.15 10.72 1.99
N SER A 59 -0.43 11.50 1.17
CA SER A 59 0.37 12.62 1.67
C SER A 59 0.81 13.57 0.55
N ASP A 60 0.84 14.86 0.87
CA ASP A 60 1.34 15.88 -0.03
C ASP A 60 2.86 16.06 0.09
N THR A 61 3.43 15.71 1.26
CA THR A 61 4.78 16.10 1.69
C THR A 61 5.62 14.94 2.21
N ILE A 62 5.27 13.68 1.95
CA ILE A 62 5.99 12.56 2.58
C ILE A 62 7.45 12.41 2.11
N ILE A 63 7.78 12.81 0.88
CA ILE A 63 9.10 12.59 0.27
C ILE A 63 10.22 13.26 1.05
N GLN A 64 9.99 14.45 1.64
CA GLN A 64 11.00 15.10 2.48
C GLN A 64 11.16 14.48 3.88
N HIS A 65 10.36 13.47 4.22
CA HIS A 65 10.33 12.86 5.55
C HIS A 65 10.73 11.39 5.55
N VAL A 66 10.90 10.76 4.38
CA VAL A 66 11.44 9.40 4.26
C VAL A 66 12.96 9.41 4.48
N PRO A 67 13.54 8.32 5.01
CA PRO A 67 14.98 8.21 5.19
C PRO A 67 15.68 7.99 3.86
N PHE A 68 16.90 8.51 3.73
CA PHE A 68 17.76 8.35 2.56
C PHE A 68 17.07 8.64 1.21
N PRO A 69 16.32 9.75 1.06
CA PRO A 69 15.60 10.07 -0.18
C PRO A 69 16.53 10.23 -1.40
N GLU A 70 17.81 10.48 -1.18
CA GLU A 70 18.86 10.52 -2.20
C GLU A 70 19.31 9.13 -2.68
N THR A 71 19.07 8.07 -1.91
CA THR A 71 19.50 6.70 -2.21
C THR A 71 18.32 5.79 -2.57
N ILE A 72 17.17 5.97 -1.92
CA ILE A 72 15.98 5.15 -2.11
C ILE A 72 14.95 5.93 -2.91
N ASP A 73 14.66 5.47 -4.12
CA ASP A 73 13.55 6.01 -4.91
C ASP A 73 12.22 5.39 -4.47
N TYR A 74 11.60 5.99 -3.44
CA TYR A 74 10.29 5.53 -2.94
C TYR A 74 9.17 5.57 -4.00
N GLU A 75 9.22 6.53 -4.93
CA GLU A 75 8.22 6.67 -6.00
C GLU A 75 8.28 5.49 -6.99
N SER A 76 9.42 4.80 -7.07
CA SER A 76 9.58 3.61 -7.90
C SER A 76 8.69 2.44 -7.47
N PHE A 77 8.27 2.37 -6.20
CA PHE A 77 7.53 1.23 -5.67
C PHE A 77 6.21 1.56 -4.97
N TRP A 78 6.02 2.75 -4.39
CA TRP A 78 4.76 3.08 -3.72
C TRP A 78 3.73 3.77 -4.65
N PHE A 79 2.50 3.91 -4.18
CA PHE A 79 1.47 4.74 -4.83
C PHE A 79 1.19 5.95 -3.96
N ARG A 80 1.55 7.15 -4.42
CA ARG A 80 1.24 8.39 -3.71
C ARG A 80 -0.07 9.00 -4.21
N ILE A 81 -0.94 9.37 -3.28
CA ILE A 81 -2.21 10.08 -3.50
C ILE A 81 -2.16 11.37 -2.68
N LYS A 82 -2.51 12.50 -3.28
CA LYS A 82 -2.57 13.78 -2.54
C LYS A 82 -3.74 13.78 -1.58
N LYS A 83 -3.61 14.45 -0.43
CA LYS A 83 -4.68 14.48 0.59
C LYS A 83 -5.98 15.05 0.02
N LYS A 84 -5.87 16.10 -0.80
CA LYS A 84 -7.03 16.73 -1.46
C LYS A 84 -7.78 15.78 -2.39
N GLU A 85 -7.07 14.94 -3.14
CA GLU A 85 -7.66 13.95 -4.06
C GLU A 85 -8.36 12.83 -3.27
N TRP A 86 -7.69 12.34 -2.23
CA TRP A 86 -8.23 11.34 -1.32
C TRP A 86 -9.53 11.79 -0.64
N ILE A 87 -9.57 13.03 -0.12
CA ILE A 87 -10.77 13.57 0.54
C ILE A 87 -11.92 13.75 -0.45
N ARG A 88 -11.61 14.14 -1.70
CA ARG A 88 -12.62 14.38 -2.73
C ARG A 88 -13.31 13.09 -3.18
N ASN A 89 -12.55 12.05 -3.47
CA ASN A 89 -13.11 10.76 -3.89
C ASN A 89 -12.12 9.61 -3.63
N PRO A 90 -12.14 9.01 -2.42
CA PRO A 90 -11.21 7.94 -2.08
C PRO A 90 -11.49 6.66 -2.90
N GLY A 91 -12.75 6.42 -3.30
CA GLY A 91 -13.11 5.27 -4.13
C GLY A 91 -12.41 5.31 -5.49
N ALA A 92 -12.51 6.43 -6.21
CA ALA A 92 -11.85 6.58 -7.51
C ALA A 92 -10.32 6.46 -7.44
N GLU A 93 -9.70 7.00 -6.38
CA GLU A 93 -8.25 6.85 -6.20
C GLU A 93 -7.84 5.41 -5.88
N LEU A 94 -8.65 4.68 -5.13
CA LEU A 94 -8.43 3.25 -4.92
C LEU A 94 -8.63 2.47 -6.21
N ASP A 95 -9.73 2.68 -6.93
CA ASP A 95 -10.00 2.01 -8.20
C ASP A 95 -8.85 2.20 -9.20
N ARG A 96 -8.29 3.42 -9.26
CA ARG A 96 -7.10 3.73 -10.07
C ARG A 96 -5.89 2.87 -9.69
N VAL A 97 -5.60 2.72 -8.40
CA VAL A 97 -4.48 1.90 -7.92
C VAL A 97 -4.76 0.41 -8.15
N LEU A 98 -5.98 -0.04 -7.91
CA LEU A 98 -6.37 -1.45 -8.05
C LEU A 98 -6.47 -1.89 -9.51
N ALA A 99 -6.64 -0.95 -10.45
CA ALA A 99 -6.57 -1.19 -11.89
C ALA A 99 -5.11 -1.33 -12.41
N THR A 100 -4.09 -1.22 -11.54
CA THR A 100 -2.70 -1.39 -11.96
C THR A 100 -2.46 -2.82 -12.48
N PRO A 101 -1.86 -2.99 -13.68
CA PRO A 101 -1.55 -4.31 -14.22
C PRO A 101 -0.62 -5.12 -13.31
N VAL A 102 -0.77 -6.45 -13.31
CA VAL A 102 -0.04 -7.36 -12.41
C VAL A 102 1.48 -7.33 -12.65
N GLU A 103 1.91 -7.09 -13.88
CA GLU A 103 3.31 -6.92 -14.26
C GLU A 103 3.92 -5.66 -13.63
N GLU A 104 3.15 -4.58 -13.53
CA GLU A 104 3.59 -3.33 -12.92
C GLU A 104 3.62 -3.46 -11.39
N ILE A 105 2.64 -4.19 -10.81
CA ILE A 105 2.66 -4.55 -9.38
C ILE A 105 3.92 -5.36 -9.06
N ALA A 106 4.22 -6.40 -9.84
CA ALA A 106 5.41 -7.23 -9.66
C ALA A 106 6.70 -6.43 -9.83
N ARG A 107 6.76 -5.53 -10.83
CA ARG A 107 7.90 -4.62 -11.02
C ARG A 107 8.14 -3.75 -9.79
N ARG A 108 7.08 -3.13 -9.26
CA ARG A 108 7.16 -2.30 -8.04
C ARG A 108 7.60 -3.10 -6.82
N GLN A 109 7.11 -4.33 -6.65
CA GLN A 109 7.54 -5.21 -5.56
C GLN A 109 9.03 -5.57 -5.66
N ASN A 110 9.51 -5.88 -6.86
CA ASN A 110 10.93 -6.16 -7.10
C ASN A 110 11.82 -4.94 -6.83
N GLN A 111 11.37 -3.74 -7.21
CA GLN A 111 12.08 -2.49 -6.89
C GLN A 111 12.11 -2.23 -5.38
N MET A 112 11.00 -2.48 -4.67
CA MET A 112 10.97 -2.34 -3.22
C MET A 112 11.95 -3.30 -2.52
N ALA A 113 12.10 -4.52 -3.04
CA ALA A 113 12.97 -5.56 -2.49
C ALA A 113 14.46 -5.41 -2.87
N SER A 114 14.81 -4.49 -3.78
CA SER A 114 16.21 -4.24 -4.17
C SER A 114 16.97 -3.30 -3.22
N TYR A 115 16.27 -2.69 -2.27
CA TYR A 115 16.83 -1.83 -1.22
C TYR A 115 16.87 -2.59 0.11
#